data_AF-A0A7S1R800-F1
#
_entry.id   AF-A0A7S1R800-F1
#
_cell.length_a   1.000
_cell.length_b   1.000
_cell.length_c   1.000
_cell.angle_alpha   90.00
_cell.angle_beta   90.00
_cell.angle_gamma   90.00
#
_symmetry.space_group_name_H-M   'P 1'
#
loop_
_entity.id
_entity.type
_entity.pdbx_description
1 polymer ?
#
loop_
_entity_poly.entity_id
_entity_poly.type
_entity_poly.pdbx_seq_one_letter_code
_entity_poly.pdbx_strand_id
1 'polypeptide(L)'
;SPAAPGGPGSLETCARAAPYCLEQKNSFVRAVCPQTCGCADPLGGLVEYSNGCPRSCFTSRERKQLLGQLPCADRPVSWLNASIGWSNFLAELPRMLAREWQYSGDWVKERSQLLRQLGCRALALPEVQQIGISVLC
;
A
#
# COMPACT_ATOMS: atom_id res chain seq x y z
N SER A 1 29.66 10.30 22.74
CA SER A 1 30.00 9.12 21.92
C SER A 1 30.16 9.54 20.48
N PRO A 2 31.30 9.27 19.81
CA PRO A 2 31.47 9.57 18.40
C PRO A 2 30.77 8.50 17.54
N ALA A 3 30.10 8.92 16.46
CA ALA A 3 29.41 8.05 15.53
C ALA A 3 30.42 7.26 14.67
N ALA A 4 30.15 5.96 14.46
CA ALA A 4 30.96 5.10 13.61
C ALA A 4 30.79 5.49 12.12
N PRO A 5 31.85 5.43 11.30
CA PRO A 5 31.78 5.73 9.87
C PRO A 5 30.97 4.65 9.13
N GLY A 6 30.00 5.10 8.34
CA GLY A 6 29.06 4.25 7.61
C GLY A 6 29.76 3.32 6.63
N GLY A 7 29.52 2.02 6.76
CA GLY A 7 29.83 1.05 5.73
C GLY A 7 28.92 1.23 4.49
N PRO A 8 29.21 0.55 3.37
CA PRO A 8 28.53 0.72 2.07
C PRO A 8 27.03 0.33 2.03
N GLY A 9 26.37 0.20 3.18
CA GLY A 9 24.93 -0.06 3.34
C GLY A 9 24.21 0.97 4.23
N SER A 10 24.77 2.16 4.46
CA SER A 10 24.09 3.19 5.23
C SER A 10 22.88 3.76 4.45
N LEU A 11 21.69 3.69 5.07
CA LEU A 11 20.48 4.40 4.64
C LEU A 11 20.58 5.90 4.98
N GLU A 12 21.68 6.55 4.58
CA GLU A 12 21.94 7.97 4.87
C GLU A 12 20.89 8.92 4.28
N THR A 13 20.17 8.46 3.26
CA THR A 13 19.11 9.22 2.62
C THR A 13 17.87 8.36 2.42
N CYS A 14 16.71 8.99 2.49
CA CYS A 14 15.45 8.32 2.22
C CYS A 14 15.36 7.78 0.78
N ALA A 15 16.06 8.39 -0.18
CA ALA A 15 16.13 7.90 -1.55
C ALA A 15 16.67 6.45 -1.63
N ARG A 16 17.69 6.11 -0.83
CA ARG A 16 18.22 4.74 -0.74
C ARG A 16 17.28 3.78 -0.01
N ALA A 17 16.36 4.31 0.77
CA ALA A 17 15.43 3.52 1.55
C ALA A 17 14.19 3.06 0.74
N ALA A 18 13.98 3.63 -0.46
CA ALA A 18 12.81 3.36 -1.30
C ALA A 18 12.54 1.85 -1.57
N PRO A 19 13.55 1.00 -1.88
CA PRO A 19 13.31 -0.43 -2.12
C PRO A 19 12.72 -1.18 -0.92
N TYR A 20 12.96 -0.66 0.29
CA TYR A 20 12.59 -1.30 1.56
C TYR A 20 11.20 -0.86 2.05
N CYS A 21 10.54 0.08 1.38
CA CYS A 21 9.27 0.66 1.83
C CYS A 21 8.12 -0.34 1.92
N LEU A 22 8.15 -1.44 1.15
CA LEU A 22 7.12 -2.50 1.14
C LEU A 22 7.53 -3.74 1.93
N GLU A 23 8.71 -3.74 2.53
CA GLU A 23 9.16 -4.86 3.37
C GLU A 23 8.50 -4.77 4.74
N GLN A 24 7.79 -5.82 5.13
CA GLN A 24 7.07 -5.90 6.40
C GLN A 24 7.97 -5.63 7.62
N LYS A 25 9.20 -6.14 7.58
CA LYS A 25 10.19 -6.00 8.67
C LYS A 25 10.77 -4.58 8.77
N ASN A 26 10.54 -3.74 7.76
CA ASN A 26 11.12 -2.42 7.63
C ASN A 26 10.08 -1.31 7.79
N SER A 27 9.05 -1.52 8.63
CA SER A 27 8.06 -0.48 8.96
C SER A 27 8.71 0.81 9.48
N PHE A 28 9.88 0.71 10.13
CA PHE A 28 10.68 1.86 10.53
C PHE A 28 11.11 2.76 9.35
N VAL A 29 11.35 2.19 8.17
CA VAL A 29 11.66 2.98 6.97
C VAL A 29 10.49 3.88 6.60
N ARG A 30 9.25 3.40 6.71
CA ARG A 30 8.05 4.24 6.51
C ARG A 30 7.89 5.31 7.57
N ALA A 31 8.40 5.08 8.79
CA ALA A 31 8.36 6.06 9.88
C ALA A 31 9.37 7.19 9.67
N VAL A 32 10.58 6.84 9.23
CA VAL A 32 11.68 7.79 9.01
C VAL A 32 11.56 8.50 7.66
N CYS A 33 11.09 7.79 6.63
CA CYS A 33 11.02 8.26 5.25
C CYS A 33 9.59 8.20 4.69
N PRO A 34 8.58 8.80 5.35
CA PRO A 34 7.19 8.61 4.98
C PRO A 34 6.86 9.14 3.59
N GLN A 35 7.47 10.25 3.16
CA GLN A 35 7.26 10.82 1.83
C GLN A 35 7.81 9.89 0.75
N THR A 36 9.04 9.39 0.92
CA THR A 36 9.64 8.47 -0.05
C THR A 36 8.89 7.15 -0.15
N CYS A 37 8.33 6.67 0.97
CA CYS A 37 7.49 5.48 0.95
C CYS A 37 6.03 5.74 0.53
N GLY A 38 5.66 6.97 0.18
CA GLY A 38 4.31 7.29 -0.31
C GLY A 38 3.22 7.26 0.78
N CYS A 39 3.57 7.46 2.06
CA CYS A 39 2.60 7.44 3.16
C CYS A 39 1.48 8.49 3.03
N ALA A 40 1.76 9.62 2.37
CA ALA A 40 0.76 10.65 2.10
C ALA A 40 -0.03 10.38 0.81
N ASP A 41 0.47 9.53 -0.08
CA ASP A 41 -0.15 9.26 -1.38
C ASP A 41 -1.36 8.32 -1.20
N PRO A 42 -2.59 8.78 -1.53
CA PRO A 42 -3.78 7.91 -1.47
C PRO A 42 -3.74 6.77 -2.50
N LEU A 43 -2.94 6.90 -3.56
CA LEU A 43 -2.76 5.90 -4.61
C LEU A 43 -1.48 5.08 -4.43
N GLY A 44 -0.75 5.21 -3.31
CA GLY A 44 0.52 4.51 -3.10
C GLY A 44 0.41 2.99 -2.88
N GLY A 45 -0.81 2.49 -2.64
CA GLY A 45 -1.06 1.04 -2.49
C GLY A 45 -0.67 0.44 -1.15
N LEU A 46 -0.40 1.28 -0.14
CA LEU A 46 -0.10 0.81 1.21
C LEU A 46 -1.40 0.38 1.88
N VAL A 47 -1.65 -0.93 1.96
CA VAL A 47 -2.85 -1.49 2.61
C VAL A 47 -2.85 -1.19 4.11
N GLU A 48 -1.70 -1.42 4.75
CA GLU A 48 -1.52 -1.23 6.19
C GLU A 48 -0.79 0.08 6.45
N TYR A 49 -1.47 1.17 6.08
CA TYR A 49 -1.09 2.54 6.37
C TYR A 49 -0.67 2.77 7.85
N SER A 50 -1.21 2.01 8.79
CA SER A 50 -0.87 2.07 10.21
C SER A 50 0.50 1.48 10.56
N ASN A 51 1.05 0.57 9.74
CA ASN A 51 2.31 -0.10 10.03
C ASN A 51 3.49 0.75 9.55
N GLY A 52 3.85 1.75 10.37
CA GLY A 52 5.07 2.54 10.19
C GLY A 52 4.85 3.93 9.61
N CYS A 53 3.78 4.21 8.85
CA CYS A 53 3.52 5.59 8.45
C CYS A 53 3.03 6.43 9.64
N PRO A 54 3.58 7.63 9.86
CA PRO A 54 3.09 8.54 10.89
C PRO A 54 1.62 8.92 10.67
N ARG A 55 0.86 9.04 11.77
CA ARG A 55 -0.56 9.45 11.70
C ARG A 55 -0.76 10.80 10.99
N SER A 56 0.23 11.68 11.07
CA SER A 56 0.21 12.99 10.41
C SER A 56 0.15 12.91 8.89
N CYS A 57 0.59 11.81 8.26
CA CYS A 57 0.46 11.62 6.81
C CYS A 57 -1.02 11.54 6.39
N PHE A 58 -1.88 10.93 7.21
CA PHE A 58 -3.32 10.77 6.92
C PHE A 58 -4.12 12.06 7.04
N THR A 59 -3.70 12.92 7.96
CA THR A 59 -4.36 14.20 8.21
C THR A 59 -3.69 15.35 7.48
N SER A 60 -2.60 15.07 6.74
CA SER A 60 -1.82 16.06 6.01
C SER A 60 -2.67 16.80 4.97
N ARG A 61 -2.35 18.09 4.78
CA ARG A 61 -3.01 18.93 3.77
C ARG A 61 -2.81 18.36 2.36
N GLU A 62 -1.61 17.88 2.09
CA GLU A 62 -1.22 17.27 0.81
C GLU A 62 -2.12 16.08 0.46
N ARG A 63 -2.27 15.10 1.37
CA ARG A 63 -3.15 13.94 1.13
C ARG A 63 -4.59 14.36 0.84
N LYS A 64 -5.12 15.32 1.61
CA LYS A 64 -6.49 15.84 1.42
C LYS A 64 -6.64 16.51 0.05
N GLN A 65 -5.64 17.26 -0.39
CA GLN A 65 -5.63 17.90 -1.71
C GLN A 65 -5.57 16.85 -2.83
N LEU A 66 -4.70 15.85 -2.71
CA LEU A 66 -4.62 14.75 -3.66
C LEU A 66 -5.95 14.01 -3.76
N LEU A 67 -6.55 13.63 -2.62
CA LEU A 67 -7.87 13.00 -2.58
C LEU A 67 -8.95 13.85 -3.25
N GLY A 68 -8.98 15.17 -2.99
CA GLY A 68 -9.96 16.09 -3.58
C GLY A 68 -9.80 16.30 -5.09
N GLN A 69 -8.65 15.95 -5.66
CA GLN A 69 -8.39 16.02 -7.10
C GLN A 69 -8.69 14.71 -7.83
N LEU A 70 -8.86 13.60 -7.10
CA LEU A 70 -9.16 12.32 -7.71
C LEU A 70 -10.64 12.30 -8.16
N PRO A 71 -10.92 11.90 -9.41
CA PRO A 71 -12.29 11.67 -9.84
C PRO A 71 -12.90 10.53 -9.02
N CYS A 72 -14.13 10.74 -8.54
CA CYS A 72 -14.91 9.70 -7.88
C CYS A 72 -15.56 8.78 -8.92
N ALA A 73 -14.73 7.97 -9.58
CA ALA A 73 -15.17 7.02 -10.58
C ALA A 73 -14.17 5.87 -10.69
N ASP A 74 -14.70 4.65 -10.78
CA ASP A 74 -13.92 3.44 -10.97
C ASP A 74 -12.92 3.59 -12.13
N ARG A 75 -11.65 3.34 -11.83
CA ARG A 75 -10.61 3.32 -12.84
C ARG A 75 -10.73 2.07 -13.72
N PRO A 76 -10.46 2.19 -15.04
CA PRO A 76 -10.48 1.03 -15.91
C PRO A 76 -9.35 0.04 -15.53
N VAL A 77 -9.59 -1.25 -15.76
CA VAL A 77 -8.63 -2.33 -15.43
C VAL A 77 -7.24 -2.10 -16.04
N SER A 78 -7.18 -1.57 -17.25
CA SER A 78 -5.91 -1.23 -17.91
C SER A 78 -5.11 -0.18 -17.14
N TRP A 79 -5.78 0.84 -16.59
CA TRP A 79 -5.15 1.86 -15.75
C TRP A 79 -4.70 1.26 -14.41
N LEU A 80 -5.55 0.44 -13.77
CA LEU A 80 -5.22 -0.23 -12.52
C LEU A 80 -3.99 -1.14 -12.69
N ASN A 81 -3.94 -1.93 -13.77
CA ASN A 81 -2.81 -2.82 -14.04
C ASN A 81 -1.51 -2.07 -14.42
N ALA A 82 -1.62 -0.81 -14.87
CA ALA A 82 -0.46 0.06 -15.07
C ALA A 82 -0.05 0.83 -13.80
N SER A 83 -0.87 0.81 -12.74
CA SER A 83 -0.61 1.54 -11.50
C SER A 83 0.33 0.75 -10.58
N ILE A 84 1.40 1.41 -10.15
CA ILE A 84 2.31 0.90 -9.11
C ILE A 84 1.54 0.71 -7.79
N GLY A 85 0.66 1.66 -7.46
CA GLY A 85 -0.20 1.59 -6.29
C GLY A 85 -1.08 0.36 -6.25
N TRP A 86 -1.76 0.06 -7.36
CA TRP A 86 -2.58 -1.14 -7.45
C TRP A 86 -1.74 -2.41 -7.29
N SER A 87 -0.57 -2.44 -7.91
CA SER A 87 0.36 -3.57 -7.79
C SER A 87 0.83 -3.77 -6.35
N ASN A 88 1.16 -2.69 -5.65
CA ASN A 88 1.54 -2.71 -4.24
C ASN A 88 0.38 -3.18 -3.36
N PHE A 89 -0.83 -2.67 -3.61
CA PHE A 89 -2.04 -3.06 -2.89
C PHE A 89 -2.29 -4.56 -2.98
N LEU A 90 -2.27 -5.12 -4.20
CA LEU A 90 -2.48 -6.55 -4.41
C LEU A 90 -1.37 -7.43 -3.81
N ALA A 91 -0.14 -6.92 -3.70
CA ALA A 91 0.96 -7.61 -3.06
C ALA A 91 0.84 -7.64 -1.53
N GLU A 92 0.32 -6.55 -0.93
CA GLU A 92 0.13 -6.43 0.52
C GLU A 92 -1.16 -7.11 1.00
N LEU A 93 -2.16 -7.24 0.13
CA LEU A 93 -3.50 -7.73 0.51
C LEU A 93 -3.49 -9.12 1.17
N PRO A 94 -2.78 -10.15 0.65
CA PRO A 94 -2.57 -11.41 1.36
C PRO A 94 -2.06 -11.27 2.79
N ARG A 95 -1.16 -10.31 3.03
CA ARG A 95 -0.51 -10.11 4.32
C ARG A 95 -1.45 -9.49 5.34
N MET A 96 -2.28 -8.54 4.92
CA MET A 96 -3.32 -7.94 5.77
C MET A 96 -4.33 -9.02 6.19
N LEU A 97 -4.87 -9.74 5.21
CA LEU A 97 -5.96 -10.69 5.44
C LEU A 97 -5.52 -11.93 6.22
N ALA A 98 -4.29 -12.39 6.03
CA ALA A 98 -3.74 -13.48 6.83
C ALA A 98 -3.60 -13.09 8.32
N ARG A 99 -3.28 -11.83 8.63
CA ARG A 99 -3.12 -11.38 10.02
C ARG A 99 -4.43 -11.12 10.74
N GLU A 100 -5.35 -10.43 10.08
CA GLU A 100 -6.55 -9.93 10.74
C GLU A 100 -7.69 -10.96 10.73
N TRP A 101 -7.77 -11.82 9.71
CA TRP A 101 -8.92 -12.70 9.48
C TRP A 101 -8.59 -14.18 9.36
N GLN A 102 -7.31 -14.57 9.49
CA GLN A 102 -6.85 -15.96 9.42
C GLN A 102 -7.27 -16.71 8.14
N TYR A 103 -7.51 -15.99 7.03
CA TYR A 103 -7.81 -16.63 5.76
C TYR A 103 -6.64 -17.45 5.22
N SER A 104 -6.93 -18.56 4.54
CA SER A 104 -5.90 -19.35 3.87
C SER A 104 -5.24 -18.56 2.74
N GLY A 105 -3.93 -18.77 2.54
CA GLY A 105 -3.16 -18.05 1.52
C GLY A 105 -3.71 -18.22 0.11
N ASP A 106 -4.21 -19.41 -0.22
CA ASP A 106 -4.80 -19.70 -1.54
C ASP A 106 -6.11 -18.95 -1.77
N TRP A 107 -6.98 -18.89 -0.75
CA TRP A 107 -8.23 -18.15 -0.83
C TRP A 107 -7.96 -16.68 -1.16
N VAL A 108 -7.02 -16.05 -0.44
CA VAL A 108 -6.68 -14.64 -0.68
C VAL A 108 -6.04 -14.43 -2.05
N LYS A 109 -5.18 -15.36 -2.47
CA LYS A 109 -4.52 -15.31 -3.78
C LYS A 109 -5.55 -15.33 -4.91
N GLU A 110 -6.55 -16.22 -4.85
CA GLU A 110 -7.63 -16.30 -5.84
C GLU A 110 -8.41 -14.98 -5.93
N ARG A 111 -8.80 -14.38 -4.80
CA ARG A 111 -9.55 -13.12 -4.82
C ARG A 111 -8.69 -11.94 -5.29
N SER A 112 -7.39 -11.95 -4.97
CA SER A 112 -6.43 -10.97 -5.48
C SER A 112 -6.30 -11.08 -7.01
N GLN A 113 -6.42 -12.27 -7.59
CA GLN A 113 -6.46 -12.44 -9.05
C GLN A 113 -7.77 -11.90 -9.65
N LEU A 114 -8.91 -12.09 -9.00
CA LEU A 114 -10.18 -11.49 -9.44
C LEU A 114 -10.06 -9.95 -9.49
N LEU A 115 -9.51 -9.34 -8.44
CA LEU A 115 -9.23 -7.90 -8.41
C LEU A 115 -8.28 -7.48 -9.54
N ARG A 116 -7.25 -8.27 -9.86
CA ARG A 116 -6.33 -7.98 -10.98
C ARG A 116 -7.01 -8.04 -12.35
N GLN A 117 -7.92 -8.98 -12.56
CA GLN A 117 -8.56 -9.22 -13.85
C GLN A 117 -9.75 -8.30 -14.10
N LEU A 118 -10.53 -8.02 -13.06
CA LEU A 118 -11.80 -7.29 -13.17
C LEU A 118 -11.73 -5.87 -12.59
N GLY A 119 -10.64 -5.53 -11.90
CA GLY A 119 -10.50 -4.26 -11.19
C GLY A 119 -11.59 -4.12 -10.15
N CYS A 120 -12.21 -2.94 -10.13
CA CYS A 120 -13.27 -2.57 -9.19
C CYS A 120 -14.55 -3.39 -9.33
N ARG A 121 -14.81 -3.94 -10.53
CA ARG A 121 -15.96 -4.83 -10.75
C ARG A 121 -15.89 -6.11 -9.91
N ALA A 122 -14.69 -6.55 -9.51
CA ALA A 122 -14.56 -7.69 -8.61
C ALA A 122 -15.22 -7.45 -7.25
N LEU A 123 -15.32 -6.20 -6.76
CA LEU A 123 -15.94 -5.90 -5.47
C LEU A 123 -17.46 -6.16 -5.44
N ALA A 124 -18.09 -6.27 -6.61
CA ALA A 124 -19.49 -6.66 -6.73
C ALA A 124 -19.70 -8.18 -6.68
N LEU A 125 -18.62 -8.98 -6.74
CA LEU A 125 -18.70 -10.43 -6.69
C LEU A 125 -18.88 -10.90 -5.23
N PRO A 126 -19.82 -11.82 -4.95
CA PRO A 126 -20.01 -12.38 -3.61
C PRO A 126 -18.74 -12.94 -3.00
N GLU A 127 -17.85 -13.53 -3.80
CA GLU A 127 -16.59 -14.13 -3.39
C GLU A 127 -15.57 -13.10 -2.86
N VAL A 128 -15.72 -11.83 -3.25
CA VAL A 128 -14.83 -10.71 -2.88
C VAL A 128 -15.45 -9.87 -1.77
N GLN A 129 -16.78 -9.76 -1.71
CA GLN A 129 -17.47 -9.06 -0.62
C GLN A 129 -17.19 -9.67 0.75
N GLN A 130 -16.92 -10.98 0.79
CA GLN A 130 -16.54 -11.69 2.03
C GLN A 130 -15.25 -11.16 2.67
N ILE A 131 -14.42 -10.44 1.91
CA ILE A 131 -13.13 -9.93 2.40
C ILE A 131 -13.29 -8.64 3.21
N GLY A 132 -14.43 -7.93 3.11
CA GLY A 132 -14.70 -6.71 3.89
C GLY A 132 -13.80 -5.51 3.57
N ILE A 133 -13.08 -5.52 2.44
CA ILE A 133 -12.13 -4.46 2.09
C ILE A 133 -12.86 -3.31 1.41
N SER A 134 -12.59 -2.09 1.86
CA SER A 134 -12.88 -0.87 1.10
C SER A 134 -11.62 -0.45 0.34
N VAL A 135 -11.68 -0.47 -0.99
CA VAL A 135 -10.56 -0.07 -1.86
C VAL A 135 -10.95 1.20 -2.60
N LEU A 136 -10.02 2.16 -2.70
CA LEU A 136 -10.21 3.31 -3.58
C LEU A 136 -10.13 2.84 -5.03
N CYS A 137 -11.31 2.60 -5.55
CA CYS A 137 -11.69 2.55 -6.94
C CYS A 137 -12.09 3.97 -7.38
#